data_AF-A0A2M7CTG6-F1
#
_entry.id   AF-A0A2M7CTG6-F1
#
_cell.length_a   1.000
_cell.length_b   1.000
_cell.length_c   1.000
_cell.angle_alpha   90.00
_cell.angle_beta   90.00
_cell.angle_gamma   90.00
#
_symmetry.space_group_name_H-M   'P 1'
#
loop_
_entity.id
_entity.type
_entity.pdbx_description
1 polymer ?
#
loop_
_entity_poly.entity_id
_entity_poly.type
_entity_poly.pdbx_seq_one_letter_code
_entity_poly.pdbx_strand_id
1 'polypeptide(L)'
;MKRLRPIFLTVVAGLMAPLVQSATITVVNTDGAGEGFNDPTVVAALPSNPFTTLGQQRLHVFQTAANQWGALLVSAIEIRVQAAFNPLACNQTSAVLGSAGAITIHNNFANAPVANVWYNSALASSLAGVDINGASNDINSQFNVDIDNGACLTGTTGWYYSTLASDSTPAGRIPLLPVVFHELAHGLGFQTFTSSSTGAFNGGTPSIWDTFLADAVTGTTWINMASNAVRQASAISDPNLIWKGPRVTLDKVSFLGPAPVLIVTAPAAIAGEKVAAPAAFGAAVPPAGISGEVLAASDTGGTSALDGCESLT
;
A
#
# COMPACT_ATOMS: atom_id res chain seq x y z
N MET A 1 63.56 -31.47 30.23
CA MET A 1 63.62 -30.24 29.42
C MET A 1 62.24 -30.00 28.81
N LYS A 2 61.50 -29.03 29.34
CA LYS A 2 60.15 -28.64 28.89
C LYS A 2 60.30 -27.79 27.62
N ARG A 3 59.64 -28.18 26.51
CA ARG A 3 59.59 -27.35 25.29
C ARG A 3 58.20 -26.71 25.18
N LEU A 4 58.21 -25.38 25.10
CA LEU A 4 57.05 -24.49 25.02
C LEU A 4 56.29 -24.68 23.68
N ARG A 5 54.96 -24.59 23.75
CA ARG A 5 54.06 -24.51 22.59
C ARG A 5 54.05 -23.08 22.04
N PRO A 6 53.99 -22.87 20.71
CA PRO A 6 53.82 -21.55 20.11
C PRO A 6 52.39 -21.05 20.32
N ILE A 7 52.25 -19.81 20.78
CA ILE A 7 50.99 -19.07 20.84
C ILE A 7 50.74 -18.50 19.45
N PHE A 8 49.71 -18.97 18.76
CA PHE A 8 49.19 -18.30 17.58
C PHE A 8 48.39 -17.07 18.03
N LEU A 9 48.85 -15.89 17.64
CA LEU A 9 48.16 -14.63 17.83
C LEU A 9 47.10 -14.51 16.72
N THR A 10 45.85 -14.85 17.02
CA THR A 10 44.73 -14.66 16.10
C THR A 10 44.35 -13.17 16.11
N VAL A 11 44.69 -12.44 15.06
CA VAL A 11 44.19 -11.09 14.82
C VAL A 11 42.72 -11.22 14.40
N VAL A 12 41.80 -10.88 15.30
CA VAL A 12 40.38 -10.73 14.97
C VAL A 12 40.21 -9.38 14.27
N ALA A 13 40.17 -9.40 12.95
CA ALA A 13 39.68 -8.26 12.18
C ALA A 13 38.17 -8.13 12.44
N GLY A 14 37.79 -7.21 13.33
CA GLY A 14 36.40 -6.86 13.56
C GLY A 14 35.82 -6.25 12.30
N LEU A 15 35.03 -7.03 11.56
CA LEU A 15 34.11 -6.52 10.56
C LEU A 15 33.15 -5.56 11.27
N MET A 16 33.38 -4.25 11.12
CA MET A 16 32.35 -3.27 11.40
C MET A 16 31.23 -3.46 10.37
N ALA A 17 30.28 -4.32 10.69
CA ALA A 17 28.99 -4.30 10.01
C ALA A 17 28.39 -2.90 10.24
N PRO A 18 27.93 -2.20 9.20
CA PRO A 18 27.22 -0.95 9.41
C PRO A 18 26.02 -1.24 10.31
N LEU A 19 25.86 -0.46 11.37
CA LEU A 19 24.65 -0.47 12.19
C LEU A 19 23.48 -0.19 11.25
N VAL A 20 22.63 -1.19 11.01
CA VAL A 20 21.39 -1.00 10.26
C VAL A 20 20.49 -0.17 11.15
N GLN A 21 20.45 1.13 10.89
CA GLN A 21 19.64 2.07 11.67
C GLN A 21 18.20 2.03 11.14
N SER A 22 17.27 1.57 11.98
CA SER A 22 15.84 1.70 11.72
C SER A 22 15.49 3.17 11.47
N ALA A 23 14.60 3.43 10.51
CA ALA A 23 14.18 4.79 10.21
C ALA A 23 13.42 5.40 11.41
N THR A 24 13.62 6.70 11.63
CA THR A 24 12.79 7.48 12.56
C THR A 24 11.74 8.22 11.75
N ILE A 25 10.47 8.01 12.08
CA ILE A 25 9.34 8.71 11.45
C ILE A 25 8.63 9.56 12.50
N THR A 26 8.59 10.87 12.28
CA THR A 26 7.98 11.85 13.20
C THR A 26 6.69 12.39 12.62
N VAL A 27 5.61 12.27 13.39
CA VAL A 27 4.31 12.87 13.04
C VAL A 27 4.31 14.33 13.49
N VAL A 28 4.19 15.24 12.52
CA VAL A 28 4.04 16.68 12.70
C VAL A 28 2.56 17.00 12.64
N ASN A 29 1.94 17.24 13.80
CA ASN A 29 0.55 17.64 13.91
C ASN A 29 0.35 19.04 13.31
N THR A 30 -0.50 19.15 12.29
CA THR A 30 -0.88 20.43 11.66
C THR A 30 -2.34 20.83 11.89
N ASP A 31 -3.07 20.09 12.72
CA ASP A 31 -4.43 20.45 13.15
C ASP A 31 -4.40 21.68 14.07
N GLY A 32 -5.44 22.51 13.98
CA GLY A 32 -5.72 23.61 14.89
C GLY A 32 -6.18 23.13 16.28
N ALA A 33 -6.43 24.08 17.18
CA ALA A 33 -6.95 23.76 18.51
C ALA A 33 -8.41 23.28 18.43
N GLY A 34 -8.72 22.15 19.08
CA GLY A 34 -10.10 21.64 19.16
C GLY A 34 -10.53 20.73 18.01
N GLU A 35 -9.65 20.42 17.06
CA GLU A 35 -9.94 19.58 15.90
C GLU A 35 -8.90 18.46 15.72
N GLY A 36 -9.22 17.47 14.89
CA GLY A 36 -8.28 16.41 14.49
C GLY A 36 -7.56 15.76 15.65
N PHE A 37 -6.22 15.82 15.66
CA PHE A 37 -5.37 15.32 16.76
C PHE A 37 -5.50 16.10 18.07
N ASN A 38 -6.04 17.31 18.03
CA ASN A 38 -6.26 18.19 19.19
C ASN A 38 -7.72 18.21 19.64
N ASP A 39 -8.55 17.30 19.14
CA ASP A 39 -9.98 17.19 19.49
C ASP A 39 -10.16 16.68 20.94
N PRO A 40 -10.73 17.50 21.85
CA PRO A 40 -10.84 17.18 23.27
C PRO A 40 -12.05 16.29 23.59
N THR A 41 -12.84 15.87 22.60
CA THR A 41 -14.05 15.07 22.81
C THR A 41 -13.72 13.81 23.59
N VAL A 42 -14.36 13.65 24.76
CA VAL A 42 -14.13 12.50 25.64
C VAL A 42 -14.72 11.24 25.01
N VAL A 43 -13.90 10.20 24.89
CA VAL A 43 -14.27 8.90 24.35
C VAL A 43 -13.80 7.79 25.28
N ALA A 44 -14.46 6.64 25.23
CA ALA A 44 -14.00 5.46 25.95
C ALA A 44 -12.66 4.96 25.39
N ALA A 45 -11.75 4.57 26.28
CA ALA A 45 -10.52 3.89 25.90
C ALA A 45 -10.82 2.56 25.19
N LEU A 46 -10.00 2.21 24.22
CA LEU A 46 -10.00 0.89 23.57
C LEU A 46 -8.91 0.01 24.19
N PRO A 47 -9.03 -1.33 24.12
CA PRO A 47 -7.99 -2.24 24.61
C PRO A 47 -6.60 -1.97 24.03
N SER A 48 -6.55 -1.64 22.74
CA SER A 48 -5.32 -1.31 22.02
C SER A 48 -4.96 0.20 22.04
N ASN A 49 -5.90 1.07 22.43
CA ASN A 49 -5.73 2.51 22.41
C ASN A 49 -6.26 3.13 23.73
N PRO A 50 -5.40 3.31 24.74
CA PRO A 50 -5.84 3.63 26.11
C PRO A 50 -6.22 5.09 26.33
N PHE A 51 -6.13 5.94 25.30
CA PHE A 51 -6.40 7.37 25.42
C PHE A 51 -7.90 7.67 25.52
N THR A 52 -8.25 8.75 26.22
CA THR A 52 -9.65 9.07 26.57
C THR A 52 -10.19 10.31 25.86
N THR A 53 -9.45 10.86 24.89
CA THR A 53 -9.94 11.90 23.98
C THR A 53 -9.79 11.44 22.54
N LEU A 54 -10.68 11.92 21.67
CA LEU A 54 -10.71 11.54 20.26
C LEU A 54 -9.41 11.93 19.56
N GLY A 55 -8.89 13.13 19.82
CA GLY A 55 -7.63 13.60 19.26
C GLY A 55 -6.42 12.76 19.68
N GLN A 56 -6.35 12.38 20.96
CA GLN A 56 -5.29 11.49 21.44
C GLN A 56 -5.39 10.09 20.81
N GLN A 57 -6.60 9.53 20.67
CA GLN A 57 -6.77 8.25 20.00
C GLN A 57 -6.34 8.30 18.52
N ARG A 58 -6.72 9.36 17.79
CA ARG A 58 -6.25 9.62 16.41
C ARG A 58 -4.73 9.68 16.35
N LEU A 59 -4.10 10.52 17.18
CA LEU A 59 -2.64 10.69 17.17
C LEU A 59 -1.90 9.39 17.51
N HIS A 60 -2.44 8.59 18.43
CA HIS A 60 -1.84 7.30 18.79
C HIS A 60 -1.84 6.29 17.64
N VAL A 61 -2.89 6.29 16.81
CA VAL A 61 -2.91 5.46 15.58
C VAL A 61 -1.79 5.87 14.63
N PHE A 62 -1.55 7.17 14.46
CA PHE A 62 -0.49 7.67 13.57
C PHE A 62 0.91 7.37 14.11
N GLN A 63 1.13 7.56 15.41
CA GLN A 63 2.39 7.19 16.06
C GLN A 63 2.65 5.67 15.94
N THR A 64 1.60 4.85 16.05
CA THR A 64 1.71 3.40 15.85
C THR A 64 2.15 3.09 14.41
N ALA A 65 1.49 3.67 13.40
CA ALA A 65 1.87 3.47 12.01
C ALA A 65 3.30 3.94 11.72
N ALA A 66 3.68 5.12 12.22
CA ALA A 66 5.03 5.68 12.08
C ALA A 66 6.09 4.77 12.70
N ASN A 67 5.86 4.24 13.90
CA ASN A 67 6.78 3.31 14.56
C ASN A 67 6.92 1.98 13.81
N GLN A 68 5.81 1.43 13.31
CA GLN A 68 5.84 0.17 12.57
C GLN A 68 6.53 0.33 11.21
N TRP A 69 6.27 1.42 10.47
CA TRP A 69 7.05 1.75 9.27
C TRP A 69 8.53 1.99 9.58
N GLY A 70 8.84 2.73 10.65
CA GLY A 70 10.21 3.00 11.09
C GLY A 70 11.00 1.72 11.39
N ALA A 71 10.34 0.71 11.97
CA ALA A 71 10.94 -0.60 12.22
C ALA A 71 11.20 -1.43 10.94
N LEU A 72 10.44 -1.19 9.86
CA LEU A 72 10.58 -1.90 8.58
C LEU A 72 11.60 -1.25 7.64
N LEU A 73 11.86 0.04 7.82
CA LEU A 73 12.70 0.84 6.92
C LEU A 73 14.07 1.12 7.52
N VAL A 74 15.04 1.37 6.64
CA VAL A 74 16.41 1.74 7.01
C VAL A 74 16.68 3.15 6.50
N SER A 75 16.93 4.07 7.42
CA SER A 75 17.29 5.46 7.10
C SER A 75 18.01 6.08 8.29
N ALA A 76 19.14 6.73 8.03
CA ALA A 76 19.81 7.59 9.01
C ALA A 76 19.19 9.00 9.08
N ILE A 77 18.34 9.35 8.11
CA ILE A 77 17.65 10.65 8.05
C ILE A 77 16.22 10.49 8.58
N GLU A 78 15.83 11.38 9.48
CA GLU A 78 14.47 11.48 10.01
C GLU A 78 13.48 11.74 8.88
N ILE A 79 12.35 11.04 8.89
CA ILE A 79 11.24 11.26 7.97
C ILE A 79 10.14 12.00 8.71
N ARG A 80 9.82 13.21 8.28
CA ARG A 80 8.81 14.08 8.90
C ARG A 80 7.51 14.01 8.11
N VAL A 81 6.45 13.55 8.77
CA VAL A 81 5.12 13.42 8.20
C VAL A 81 4.23 14.50 8.78
N GLN A 82 3.89 15.53 8.00
CA GLN A 82 2.81 16.41 8.42
C GLN A 82 1.45 15.77 8.17
N ALA A 83 0.58 15.86 9.17
CA ALA A 83 -0.69 15.17 9.18
C ALA A 83 -1.77 16.06 9.82
N ALA A 84 -2.96 16.02 9.23
CA ALA A 84 -4.15 16.65 9.77
C ALA A 84 -5.44 15.90 9.37
N PHE A 85 -6.49 16.12 10.16
CA PHE A 85 -7.85 15.67 9.87
C PHE A 85 -8.64 16.83 9.28
N ASN A 86 -9.04 16.69 8.02
CA ASN A 86 -9.79 17.72 7.30
C ASN A 86 -10.97 17.09 6.57
N PRO A 87 -12.05 17.84 6.29
CA PRO A 87 -13.10 17.39 5.38
C PRO A 87 -12.50 17.01 4.02
N LEU A 88 -12.77 15.79 3.55
CA LEU A 88 -12.42 15.34 2.20
C LEU A 88 -13.68 14.91 1.46
N ALA A 89 -13.61 14.83 0.13
CA ALA A 89 -14.77 14.52 -0.71
C ALA A 89 -15.44 13.21 -0.26
N CYS A 90 -16.73 13.28 0.06
CA CYS A 90 -17.54 12.11 0.36
C CYS A 90 -19.03 12.33 0.08
N ASN A 91 -19.76 11.22 -0.02
CA ASN A 91 -21.20 11.14 -0.10
C ASN A 91 -21.68 9.78 0.44
N GLN A 92 -22.95 9.45 0.22
CA GLN A 92 -23.56 8.20 0.71
C GLN A 92 -22.96 6.90 0.13
N THR A 93 -22.25 6.95 -1.00
CA THR A 93 -21.74 5.76 -1.71
C THR A 93 -20.23 5.78 -1.96
N SER A 94 -19.55 6.91 -1.75
CA SER A 94 -18.11 7.05 -1.97
C SER A 94 -17.50 8.05 -0.98
N ALA A 95 -16.25 7.80 -0.57
CA ALA A 95 -15.49 8.72 0.26
C ALA A 95 -13.99 8.61 -0.06
N VAL A 96 -13.30 9.74 -0.05
CA VAL A 96 -11.85 9.77 0.14
C VAL A 96 -11.60 9.56 1.62
N LEU A 97 -10.92 8.47 1.97
CA LEU A 97 -10.60 8.09 3.34
C LEU A 97 -9.38 8.85 3.86
N GLY A 98 -8.36 8.93 3.02
CA GLY A 98 -7.16 9.72 3.22
C GLY A 98 -6.53 10.13 1.90
N SER A 99 -5.52 10.97 1.98
CA SER A 99 -4.67 11.33 0.87
C SER A 99 -3.30 11.69 1.40
N ALA A 100 -2.26 11.06 0.88
CA ALA A 100 -0.90 11.43 1.18
C ALA A 100 0.05 11.29 0.00
N GLY A 101 1.19 11.96 0.12
CA GLY A 101 2.27 11.88 -0.86
C GLY A 101 3.48 12.70 -0.42
N ALA A 102 4.56 12.59 -1.19
CA ALA A 102 5.75 13.40 -0.95
C ALA A 102 5.45 14.89 -1.22
N ILE A 103 5.93 15.76 -0.32
CA ILE A 103 5.80 17.22 -0.47
C ILE A 103 6.72 17.73 -1.59
N THR A 104 7.93 17.19 -1.65
CA THR A 104 8.91 17.51 -2.69
C THR A 104 9.43 16.25 -3.35
N ILE A 105 9.94 16.40 -4.57
CA ILE A 105 10.52 15.34 -5.37
C ILE A 105 11.88 15.79 -5.89
N HIS A 106 12.81 14.85 -5.97
CA HIS A 106 14.20 15.14 -6.30
C HIS A 106 14.72 14.18 -7.35
N ASN A 107 15.60 14.65 -8.22
CA ASN A 107 16.34 13.83 -9.16
C ASN A 107 17.82 14.22 -9.13
N ASN A 108 18.68 13.33 -9.65
CA ASN A 108 20.10 13.62 -9.87
C ASN A 108 20.86 14.12 -8.63
N PHE A 109 20.43 13.72 -7.43
CA PHE A 109 21.13 13.97 -6.18
C PHE A 109 22.29 12.97 -5.99
N ALA A 110 23.18 13.25 -5.02
CA ALA A 110 24.30 12.36 -4.71
C ALA A 110 23.80 10.96 -4.34
N ASN A 111 24.44 9.91 -4.85
CA ASN A 111 24.09 8.50 -4.62
C ASN A 111 22.71 8.06 -5.17
N ALA A 112 22.06 8.84 -6.04
CA ALA A 112 20.86 8.39 -6.73
C ALA A 112 21.13 7.11 -7.54
N PRO A 113 20.44 5.98 -7.28
CA PRO A 113 20.70 4.72 -7.96
C PRO A 113 20.39 4.74 -9.46
N VAL A 114 19.39 5.54 -9.85
CA VAL A 114 18.98 5.75 -11.23
C VAL A 114 18.96 7.26 -11.47
N ALA A 115 19.71 7.72 -12.47
CA ALA A 115 19.72 9.12 -12.87
C ALA A 115 18.46 9.47 -13.68
N ASN A 116 18.11 10.77 -13.73
CA ASN A 116 17.02 11.32 -14.52
C ASN A 116 15.64 10.68 -14.25
N VAL A 117 15.39 10.32 -12.99
CA VAL A 117 14.06 9.94 -12.48
C VAL A 117 13.74 10.68 -11.19
N TRP A 118 12.47 10.93 -10.94
CA TRP A 118 12.00 11.54 -9.69
C TRP A 118 11.94 10.52 -8.55
N TYR A 119 12.41 10.94 -7.39
CA TYR A 119 12.30 10.24 -6.11
C TYR A 119 11.52 11.10 -5.12
N ASN A 120 10.73 10.45 -4.26
CA ASN A 120 10.11 11.07 -3.09
C ASN A 120 11.19 11.66 -2.17
N SER A 121 10.92 12.82 -1.59
CA SER A 121 11.70 13.50 -0.54
C SER A 121 12.37 12.54 0.47
N ALA A 122 11.59 11.71 1.16
CA ALA A 122 12.09 10.80 2.19
C ALA A 122 13.09 9.76 1.63
N LEU A 123 12.76 9.18 0.48
CA LEU A 123 13.61 8.19 -0.18
C LEU A 123 14.91 8.82 -0.69
N ALA A 124 14.81 10.02 -1.27
CA ALA A 124 15.95 10.74 -1.80
C ALA A 124 16.93 11.16 -0.69
N SER A 125 16.44 11.71 0.43
CA SER A 125 17.27 12.02 1.60
C SER A 125 17.94 10.79 2.19
N SER A 126 17.21 9.67 2.32
CA SER A 126 17.77 8.40 2.80
C SER A 126 18.91 7.89 1.91
N LEU A 127 18.72 7.90 0.58
CA LEU A 127 19.74 7.48 -0.38
C LEU A 127 20.93 8.43 -0.45
N ALA A 128 20.69 9.74 -0.35
CA ALA A 128 21.74 10.76 -0.32
C ALA A 128 22.59 10.68 0.95
N GLY A 129 22.04 10.16 2.05
CA GLY A 129 22.67 10.15 3.37
C GLY A 129 22.67 11.53 4.05
N VAL A 130 21.87 12.47 3.54
CA VAL A 130 21.70 13.82 4.08
C VAL A 130 20.27 14.29 3.78
N ASP A 131 19.71 15.12 4.65
CA ASP A 131 18.43 15.77 4.40
C ASP A 131 18.57 16.77 3.24
N ILE A 132 17.90 16.47 2.11
CA ILE A 132 17.87 17.33 0.93
C ILE A 132 16.59 18.16 0.83
N ASN A 133 15.66 18.03 1.78
CA ASN A 133 14.36 18.70 1.80
C ASN A 133 14.42 20.06 2.51
N GLY A 134 15.54 20.37 3.16
CA GLY A 134 15.75 21.64 3.84
C GLY A 134 14.85 21.79 5.06
N ALA A 135 14.05 22.85 5.12
CA ALA A 135 13.10 23.08 6.23
C ALA A 135 11.71 22.43 6.00
N SER A 136 11.48 21.84 4.83
CA SER A 136 10.20 21.22 4.48
C SER A 136 10.08 19.84 5.13
N ASN A 137 8.87 19.48 5.56
CA ASN A 137 8.58 18.09 5.91
C ASN A 137 8.60 17.20 4.65
N ASP A 138 8.72 15.89 4.82
CA ASP A 138 8.82 14.95 3.72
C ASP A 138 7.48 14.61 3.09
N ILE A 139 6.48 14.33 3.94
CA ILE A 139 5.19 13.77 3.55
C ILE A 139 4.07 14.67 4.03
N ASN A 140 3.13 15.00 3.15
CA ASN A 140 1.86 15.63 3.51
C ASN A 140 0.77 14.57 3.49
N SER A 141 -0.03 14.53 4.56
CA SER A 141 -1.12 13.56 4.69
C SER A 141 -2.37 14.19 5.30
N GLN A 142 -3.52 13.85 4.73
CA GLN A 142 -4.83 14.35 5.10
C GLN A 142 -5.78 13.17 5.29
N PHE A 143 -6.60 13.21 6.33
CA PHE A 143 -7.56 12.14 6.62
C PHE A 143 -8.95 12.72 6.82
N ASN A 144 -9.96 12.00 6.33
CA ASN A 144 -11.30 12.55 6.26
C ASN A 144 -11.97 12.56 7.64
N VAL A 145 -12.16 13.76 8.19
CA VAL A 145 -12.84 13.96 9.47
C VAL A 145 -14.33 13.63 9.39
N ASP A 146 -14.94 13.73 8.20
CA ASP A 146 -16.37 13.49 7.99
C ASP A 146 -16.77 12.01 8.06
N ILE A 147 -15.80 11.09 8.16
CA ILE A 147 -16.13 9.70 8.49
C ILE A 147 -16.69 9.60 9.92
N ASP A 148 -16.14 10.35 10.89
CA ASP A 148 -16.57 10.30 12.30
C ASP A 148 -17.93 10.93 12.58
N ASN A 149 -18.37 11.87 11.74
CA ASN A 149 -19.65 12.52 11.93
C ASN A 149 -20.81 11.76 11.26
N GLY A 150 -20.54 10.62 10.60
CA GLY A 150 -21.52 9.78 9.92
C GLY A 150 -22.12 10.43 8.68
N ALA A 151 -21.51 11.48 8.13
CA ALA A 151 -21.97 12.15 6.91
C ALA A 151 -21.51 11.42 5.62
N CYS A 152 -20.50 10.56 5.74
CA CYS A 152 -19.94 9.80 4.63
C CYS A 152 -20.34 8.31 4.72
N LEU A 153 -20.64 7.70 3.56
CA LEU A 153 -20.89 6.27 3.38
C LEU A 153 -22.08 5.73 4.20
N THR A 154 -23.18 5.39 3.53
CA THR A 154 -24.36 4.80 4.18
C THR A 154 -23.98 3.56 4.98
N GLY A 155 -24.33 3.55 6.27
CA GLY A 155 -24.00 2.47 7.20
C GLY A 155 -22.65 2.63 7.92
N THR A 156 -21.87 3.66 7.61
CA THR A 156 -20.67 4.03 8.35
C THR A 156 -21.01 5.01 9.47
N THR A 157 -20.47 4.77 10.64
CA THR A 157 -20.74 5.47 11.90
C THR A 157 -19.47 6.05 12.53
N GLY A 158 -18.32 5.91 11.87
CA GLY A 158 -17.06 6.50 12.30
C GLY A 158 -15.82 5.70 11.99
N TRP A 159 -14.69 6.31 12.30
CA TRP A 159 -13.42 5.60 12.38
C TRP A 159 -13.41 4.65 13.60
N TYR A 160 -12.57 3.63 13.50
CA TYR A 160 -12.20 2.77 14.60
C TYR A 160 -10.69 2.91 14.86
N TYR A 161 -10.37 3.29 16.10
CA TYR A 161 -9.04 3.75 16.51
C TYR A 161 -8.17 2.67 17.14
N SER A 162 -8.42 1.41 16.80
CA SER A 162 -7.56 0.31 17.24
C SER A 162 -6.15 0.43 16.63
N THR A 163 -5.17 0.03 17.41
CA THR A 163 -3.77 -0.10 16.99
C THR A 163 -3.30 -1.56 16.84
N LEU A 164 -4.20 -2.53 17.07
CA LEU A 164 -3.90 -3.96 16.99
C LEU A 164 -4.91 -4.70 16.12
N ALA A 165 -4.41 -5.59 15.26
CA ALA A 165 -5.24 -6.43 14.39
C ALA A 165 -6.16 -7.39 15.18
N SER A 166 -5.81 -7.72 16.43
CA SER A 166 -6.64 -8.54 17.31
C SER A 166 -7.86 -7.82 17.86
N ASP A 167 -7.91 -6.49 17.75
CA ASP A 167 -9.07 -5.70 18.17
C ASP A 167 -10.09 -5.68 17.03
N SER A 168 -11.16 -6.47 17.18
CA SER A 168 -12.15 -6.64 16.13
C SER A 168 -12.88 -5.32 15.87
N THR A 169 -12.83 -4.85 14.63
CA THR A 169 -13.51 -3.61 14.24
C THR A 169 -15.02 -3.80 14.35
N PRO A 170 -15.73 -2.96 15.15
CA PRO A 170 -17.18 -3.03 15.25
C PRO A 170 -17.87 -2.79 13.90
N ALA A 171 -19.06 -3.37 13.73
CA ALA A 171 -19.88 -3.15 12.54
C ALA A 171 -20.15 -1.65 12.32
N GLY A 172 -20.09 -1.22 11.06
CA GLY A 172 -20.30 0.17 10.68
C GLY A 172 -19.15 1.10 11.04
N ARG A 173 -17.95 0.61 11.36
CA ARG A 173 -16.75 1.45 11.51
C ARG A 173 -15.63 1.03 10.58
N ILE A 174 -14.79 2.00 10.22
CA ILE A 174 -13.63 1.79 9.35
C ILE A 174 -12.37 1.79 10.21
N PRO A 175 -11.50 0.76 10.17
CA PRO A 175 -10.26 0.77 10.93
C PRO A 175 -9.30 1.81 10.36
N LEU A 176 -8.88 2.78 11.18
CA LEU A 176 -8.04 3.89 10.71
C LEU A 176 -6.58 3.47 10.48
N LEU A 177 -6.01 2.62 11.34
CA LEU A 177 -4.61 2.20 11.25
C LEU A 177 -4.20 1.70 9.84
N PRO A 178 -4.92 0.77 9.19
CA PRO A 178 -4.55 0.33 7.84
C PRO A 178 -4.63 1.44 6.79
N VAL A 179 -5.55 2.41 6.94
CA VAL A 179 -5.63 3.58 6.05
C VAL A 179 -4.40 4.47 6.26
N VAL A 180 -4.02 4.76 7.51
CA VAL A 180 -2.80 5.54 7.79
C VAL A 180 -1.57 4.83 7.21
N PHE A 181 -1.48 3.52 7.39
CA PHE A 181 -0.42 2.71 6.79
C PHE A 181 -0.32 2.85 5.28
N HIS A 182 -1.46 2.74 4.60
CA HIS A 182 -1.58 2.88 3.17
C HIS A 182 -1.11 4.27 2.70
N GLU A 183 -1.65 5.32 3.31
CA GLU A 183 -1.33 6.70 2.92
C GLU A 183 0.15 7.02 3.15
N LEU A 184 0.74 6.61 4.28
CA LEU A 184 2.17 6.83 4.51
C LEU A 184 3.04 6.11 3.47
N ALA A 185 2.60 4.95 2.95
CA ALA A 185 3.33 4.24 1.91
C ALA A 185 3.53 5.09 0.65
N HIS A 186 2.53 5.89 0.26
CA HIS A 186 2.65 6.81 -0.88
C HIS A 186 3.81 7.79 -0.70
N GLY A 187 3.83 8.50 0.43
CA GLY A 187 4.90 9.44 0.76
C GLY A 187 6.28 8.79 0.88
N LEU A 188 6.33 7.55 1.37
CA LEU A 188 7.56 6.76 1.55
C LEU A 188 8.16 6.21 0.23
N GLY A 189 7.46 6.32 -0.90
CA GLY A 189 7.97 5.91 -2.21
C GLY A 189 7.08 4.93 -2.98
N PHE A 190 5.93 4.54 -2.44
CA PHE A 190 4.91 3.77 -3.15
C PHE A 190 4.01 4.71 -3.98
N GLN A 191 4.62 5.48 -4.88
CA GLN A 191 3.92 6.50 -5.65
C GLN A 191 4.59 6.70 -7.02
N THR A 192 3.79 6.84 -8.07
CA THR A 192 4.23 7.41 -9.34
C THR A 192 3.79 8.86 -9.45
N PHE A 193 4.59 9.68 -10.13
CA PHE A 193 4.22 11.04 -10.53
C PHE A 193 3.73 11.09 -11.99
N THR A 194 3.60 9.93 -12.64
CA THR A 194 2.95 9.82 -13.94
C THR A 194 1.45 10.01 -13.78
N SER A 195 0.88 10.91 -14.58
CA SER A 195 -0.57 11.12 -14.61
C SER A 195 -1.28 9.87 -15.12
N SER A 196 -2.15 9.27 -14.32
CA SER A 196 -3.01 8.17 -14.77
C SER A 196 -4.03 8.61 -15.83
N SER A 197 -4.44 9.89 -15.79
CA SER A 197 -5.42 10.45 -16.72
C SER A 197 -4.87 10.78 -18.10
N THR A 198 -3.56 11.02 -18.24
CA THR A 198 -2.95 11.37 -19.53
C THR A 198 -1.78 10.46 -19.92
N GLY A 199 -1.24 9.68 -18.99
CA GLY A 199 0.00 8.93 -19.13
C GLY A 199 1.25 9.79 -19.23
N ALA A 200 1.16 11.10 -19.02
CA ALA A 200 2.30 12.01 -19.07
C ALA A 200 3.14 11.92 -17.79
N PHE A 201 4.46 11.91 -17.97
CA PHE A 201 5.42 12.06 -16.87
C PHE A 201 5.38 13.46 -16.29
N ASN A 202 5.54 13.59 -14.97
CA ASN A 202 5.64 14.90 -14.32
C ASN A 202 6.85 15.69 -14.83
N GLY A 203 6.59 16.82 -15.49
CA GLY A 203 7.64 17.62 -16.13
C GLY A 203 8.42 16.86 -17.21
N GLY A 204 7.83 15.82 -17.82
CA GLY A 204 8.49 14.98 -18.83
C GLY A 204 9.51 13.98 -18.26
N THR A 205 9.68 13.92 -16.94
CA THR A 205 10.65 13.04 -16.28
C THR A 205 9.92 11.93 -15.51
N PRO A 206 10.22 10.65 -15.76
CA PRO A 206 9.58 9.54 -15.05
C PRO A 206 9.97 9.54 -13.57
N SER A 207 9.17 8.86 -12.75
CA SER A 207 9.51 8.53 -11.37
C SER A 207 10.31 7.23 -11.30
N ILE A 208 11.02 7.00 -10.19
CA ILE A 208 11.65 5.70 -9.91
C ILE A 208 10.61 4.57 -9.88
N TRP A 209 9.36 4.85 -9.53
CA TRP A 209 8.29 3.86 -9.54
C TRP A 209 7.96 3.36 -10.96
N ASP A 210 8.08 4.23 -11.97
CA ASP A 210 7.81 3.91 -13.38
C ASP A 210 8.84 2.96 -14.00
N THR A 211 9.98 2.73 -13.33
CA THR A 211 10.94 1.69 -13.75
C THR A 211 10.43 0.28 -13.43
N PHE A 212 9.42 0.17 -12.56
CA PHE A 212 8.86 -1.11 -12.10
C PHE A 212 7.39 -1.29 -12.44
N LEU A 213 6.63 -0.22 -12.72
CA LEU A 213 5.31 -0.35 -13.34
C LEU A 213 5.45 -0.91 -14.75
N ALA A 214 4.72 -1.97 -15.06
CA ALA A 214 4.82 -2.66 -16.34
C ALA A 214 3.50 -3.29 -16.78
N ASP A 215 3.43 -3.56 -18.08
CA ASP A 215 2.41 -4.43 -18.67
C ASP A 215 2.83 -5.91 -18.51
N ALA A 216 1.93 -6.74 -18.02
CA ALA A 216 2.20 -8.14 -17.70
C ALA A 216 2.40 -9.00 -18.96
N VAL A 217 1.78 -8.64 -20.08
CA VAL A 217 1.82 -9.41 -21.33
C VAL A 217 3.16 -9.21 -22.03
N THR A 218 3.60 -7.96 -22.16
CA THR A 218 4.82 -7.58 -22.88
C THR A 218 6.04 -7.46 -21.97
N GLY A 219 5.83 -7.29 -20.66
CA GLY A 219 6.89 -6.98 -19.69
C GLY A 219 7.45 -5.56 -19.81
N THR A 220 6.87 -4.73 -20.68
CA THR A 220 7.31 -3.36 -20.97
C THR A 220 7.02 -2.47 -19.79
N THR A 221 8.05 -1.83 -19.24
CA THR A 221 7.91 -0.89 -18.13
C THR A 221 7.42 0.47 -18.63
N TRP A 222 6.78 1.26 -17.76
CA TRP A 222 6.23 2.57 -18.10
C TRP A 222 7.29 3.53 -18.65
N ILE A 223 8.51 3.49 -18.11
CA ILE A 223 9.66 4.24 -18.62
C ILE A 223 10.03 3.89 -20.08
N ASN A 224 9.72 2.67 -20.53
CA ASN A 224 10.00 2.17 -21.88
C ASN A 224 8.76 2.15 -22.79
N MET A 225 7.58 2.57 -22.30
CA MET A 225 6.38 2.66 -23.13
C MET A 225 6.50 3.82 -24.12
N ALA A 226 6.19 3.52 -25.38
CA ALA A 226 6.46 4.40 -26.52
C ALA A 226 5.70 5.75 -26.49
N SER A 227 4.61 5.87 -25.74
CA SER A 227 3.84 7.11 -25.67
C SER A 227 3.04 7.26 -24.37
N ASN A 228 2.59 8.49 -24.12
CA ASN A 228 1.65 8.82 -23.05
C ASN A 228 0.36 8.00 -23.17
N ALA A 229 -0.19 7.83 -24.38
CA ALA A 229 -1.42 7.07 -24.60
C ALA A 229 -1.28 5.60 -24.18
N VAL A 230 -0.11 4.98 -24.41
CA VAL A 230 0.14 3.59 -23.99
C VAL A 230 0.21 3.48 -22.46
N ARG A 231 0.84 4.46 -21.78
CA ARG A 231 0.84 4.52 -20.30
C ARG A 231 -0.56 4.75 -19.73
N GLN A 232 -1.32 5.67 -20.31
CA GLN A 232 -2.70 5.96 -19.90
C GLN A 232 -3.57 4.71 -20.00
N ALA A 233 -3.46 3.95 -21.09
CA ALA A 233 -4.17 2.67 -21.25
C ALA A 233 -3.70 1.64 -20.22
N SER A 234 -2.39 1.56 -19.96
CA SER A 234 -1.83 0.65 -18.94
C SER A 234 -2.32 0.99 -17.53
N ALA A 235 -2.54 2.27 -17.19
CA ALA A 235 -2.95 2.72 -15.86
C ALA A 235 -4.30 2.14 -15.37
N ILE A 236 -5.12 1.63 -16.28
CA ILE A 236 -6.41 0.99 -15.98
C ILE A 236 -6.50 -0.44 -16.49
N SER A 237 -5.38 -1.04 -16.91
CA SER A 237 -5.37 -2.38 -17.47
C SER A 237 -5.37 -3.42 -16.37
N ASP A 238 -6.53 -3.94 -16.02
CA ASP A 238 -6.68 -5.05 -15.07
C ASP A 238 -6.85 -6.38 -15.85
N PRO A 239 -6.10 -7.46 -15.54
CA PRO A 239 -5.07 -7.60 -14.50
C PRO A 239 -3.63 -7.31 -14.98
N ASN A 240 -3.47 -6.64 -16.13
CA ASN A 240 -2.16 -6.56 -16.79
C ASN A 240 -1.24 -5.46 -16.24
N LEU A 241 -1.72 -4.50 -15.46
CA LEU A 241 -0.89 -3.54 -14.77
C LEU A 241 -0.24 -4.20 -13.55
N ILE A 242 1.07 -4.38 -13.61
CA ILE A 242 1.84 -5.04 -12.56
C ILE A 242 3.00 -4.16 -12.08
N TRP A 243 3.48 -4.46 -10.88
CA TRP A 243 4.75 -3.95 -10.36
C TRP A 243 5.78 -5.08 -10.32
N LYS A 244 6.87 -4.95 -11.10
CA LYS A 244 7.86 -6.03 -11.32
C LYS A 244 9.21 -5.81 -10.64
N GLY A 245 9.24 -5.19 -9.46
CA GLY A 245 10.49 -5.06 -8.73
C GLY A 245 10.99 -6.41 -8.18
N PRO A 246 12.32 -6.62 -8.10
CA PRO A 246 12.90 -7.92 -7.77
C PRO A 246 12.43 -8.50 -6.44
N ARG A 247 12.35 -7.68 -5.39
CA ARG A 247 11.93 -8.14 -4.05
C ARG A 247 10.46 -8.57 -4.02
N VAL A 248 9.53 -7.76 -4.53
CA VAL A 248 8.11 -8.19 -4.64
C VAL A 248 7.97 -9.44 -5.49
N THR A 249 8.72 -9.55 -6.59
CA THR A 249 8.68 -10.74 -7.45
C THR A 249 9.13 -12.01 -6.73
N LEU A 250 10.15 -11.89 -5.86
CA LEU A 250 10.65 -12.97 -5.03
C LEU A 250 9.66 -13.32 -3.90
N ASP A 251 9.18 -12.29 -3.19
CA ASP A 251 8.42 -12.44 -1.96
C ASP A 251 6.93 -12.74 -2.20
N LYS A 252 6.41 -12.54 -3.42
CA LYS A 252 4.98 -12.73 -3.74
C LYS A 252 4.44 -14.08 -3.31
N VAL A 253 5.25 -15.14 -3.32
CA VAL A 253 4.85 -16.50 -2.93
C VAL A 253 4.51 -16.63 -1.44
N SER A 254 4.97 -15.70 -0.61
CA SER A 254 4.64 -15.63 0.82
C SER A 254 3.31 -14.91 1.08
N PHE A 255 2.78 -14.19 0.10
CA PHE A 255 1.57 -13.36 0.24
C PHE A 255 0.42 -13.79 -0.67
N LEU A 256 0.72 -14.40 -1.82
CA LEU A 256 -0.26 -14.81 -2.82
C LEU A 256 -0.42 -16.33 -2.84
N GLY A 257 -1.67 -16.79 -2.86
CA GLY A 257 -2.02 -18.18 -3.15
C GLY A 257 -1.91 -18.51 -4.64
N PRO A 258 -2.08 -19.79 -5.03
CA PRO A 258 -2.15 -20.18 -6.43
C PRO A 258 -3.31 -19.45 -7.13
N ALA A 259 -3.10 -19.11 -8.41
CA ALA A 259 -4.16 -18.53 -9.21
C ALA A 259 -5.30 -19.54 -9.38
N PRO A 260 -6.56 -19.16 -9.10
CA PRO A 260 -7.70 -20.02 -9.36
C PRO A 260 -7.88 -20.23 -10.87
N VAL A 261 -8.07 -21.48 -11.27
CA VAL A 261 -8.23 -21.88 -12.67
C VAL A 261 -9.41 -22.83 -12.84
N LEU A 262 -10.11 -22.70 -13.96
CA LEU A 262 -11.06 -23.69 -14.42
C LEU A 262 -10.38 -24.54 -15.50
N ILE A 263 -10.26 -25.85 -15.25
CA ILE A 263 -9.70 -26.78 -16.22
C ILE A 263 -10.85 -27.52 -16.89
N VAL A 264 -11.08 -27.22 -18.17
CA VAL A 264 -12.06 -27.94 -18.99
C VAL A 264 -11.37 -29.10 -19.69
N THR A 265 -11.78 -30.33 -19.40
CA THR A 265 -11.17 -31.53 -20.00
C THR A 265 -11.93 -32.02 -21.23
N ALA A 266 -13.22 -31.68 -21.37
CA ALA A 266 -14.07 -32.05 -22.51
C ALA A 266 -15.27 -31.08 -22.66
N PRO A 267 -15.89 -31.01 -23.85
CA PRO A 267 -15.42 -31.57 -25.12
C PRO A 267 -14.16 -30.88 -25.64
N ALA A 268 -13.40 -31.56 -26.50
CA ALA A 268 -12.10 -31.10 -26.99
C ALA A 268 -12.14 -29.68 -27.60
N ALA A 269 -13.27 -29.27 -28.17
CA ALA A 269 -13.46 -27.95 -28.76
C ALA A 269 -13.29 -26.78 -27.76
N ILE A 270 -13.54 -27.01 -26.47
CA ILE A 270 -13.43 -25.99 -25.42
C ILE A 270 -12.42 -26.35 -24.33
N ALA A 271 -11.73 -27.48 -24.48
CA ALA A 271 -10.77 -27.96 -23.51
C ALA A 271 -9.63 -26.95 -23.27
N GLY A 272 -9.05 -27.01 -22.08
CA GLY A 272 -7.94 -26.18 -21.65
C GLY A 272 -8.20 -25.45 -20.34
N GLU A 273 -7.16 -24.78 -19.87
CA GLU A 273 -7.21 -23.93 -18.69
C GLU A 273 -7.84 -22.58 -19.02
N LYS A 274 -8.72 -22.11 -18.14
CA LYS A 274 -9.38 -20.80 -18.21
C LYS A 274 -9.12 -20.06 -16.91
N VAL A 275 -8.89 -18.76 -17.01
CA VAL A 275 -8.86 -17.87 -15.83
C VAL A 275 -10.21 -17.97 -15.14
N ALA A 276 -10.20 -18.19 -13.83
CA ALA A 276 -11.39 -18.27 -13.02
C ALA A 276 -11.22 -17.42 -11.76
N ALA A 277 -12.33 -17.06 -11.13
CA ALA A 277 -12.36 -16.48 -9.80
C ALA A 277 -13.34 -17.28 -8.93
N PRO A 278 -13.01 -17.58 -7.67
CA PRO A 278 -13.96 -18.17 -6.75
C PRO A 278 -15.18 -17.25 -6.60
N ALA A 279 -16.36 -17.84 -6.51
CA ALA A 279 -17.56 -17.08 -6.21
C ALA A 279 -17.43 -16.41 -4.81
N ALA A 280 -17.98 -15.21 -4.68
CA ALA A 280 -18.07 -14.52 -3.39
C ALA A 280 -19.12 -15.13 -2.44
N PHE A 281 -19.83 -16.16 -2.90
CA PHE A 281 -20.88 -16.86 -2.17
C PHE A 281 -20.60 -18.37 -2.12
N GLY A 282 -21.24 -19.05 -1.17
CA GLY A 282 -21.10 -20.49 -0.98
C GLY A 282 -19.83 -20.89 -0.22
N ALA A 283 -19.56 -22.19 -0.18
CA ALA A 283 -18.36 -22.72 0.45
C ALA A 283 -17.12 -22.38 -0.38
N ALA A 284 -16.00 -22.09 0.30
CA ALA A 284 -14.73 -21.86 -0.36
C ALA A 284 -14.27 -23.09 -1.16
N VAL A 285 -13.67 -22.86 -2.33
CA VAL A 285 -13.06 -23.95 -3.11
C VAL A 285 -11.89 -24.51 -2.31
N PRO A 286 -11.85 -25.82 -2.01
CA PRO A 286 -10.76 -26.42 -1.25
C PRO A 286 -9.43 -26.30 -2.03
N PRO A 287 -8.27 -26.27 -1.35
CA PRO A 287 -6.97 -26.12 -2.01
C PRO A 287 -6.65 -27.16 -3.09
N ALA A 288 -7.21 -28.38 -2.97
CA ALA A 288 -7.06 -29.44 -3.98
C ALA A 288 -7.93 -29.24 -5.23
N GLY A 289 -8.79 -28.21 -5.25
CA GLY A 289 -9.81 -28.00 -6.26
C GLY A 289 -11.01 -28.94 -6.11
N ILE A 290 -11.99 -28.74 -6.98
CA ILE A 290 -13.12 -29.65 -7.18
C ILE A 290 -13.14 -30.09 -8.64
N SER A 291 -13.61 -31.30 -8.90
CA SER A 291 -13.75 -31.82 -10.26
C SER A 291 -15.09 -32.53 -10.39
N GLY A 292 -15.77 -32.32 -11.52
CA GLY A 292 -17.07 -32.90 -11.80
C GLY A 292 -17.53 -32.52 -13.21
N GLU A 293 -18.55 -33.22 -13.68
CA GLU A 293 -19.23 -32.82 -14.90
C GLU A 293 -20.01 -31.53 -14.64
N VAL A 294 -19.81 -30.54 -15.50
CA VAL A 294 -20.54 -29.28 -15.46
C VAL A 294 -21.64 -29.36 -16.51
N LEU A 295 -22.88 -29.14 -16.08
CA LEU A 295 -24.03 -29.02 -16.95
C LEU A 295 -24.37 -27.54 -17.09
N ALA A 296 -24.83 -27.14 -18.28
CA ALA A 296 -25.35 -25.80 -18.46
C ALA A 296 -26.59 -25.63 -17.56
N ALA A 297 -26.59 -24.61 -16.70
CA ALA A 297 -27.74 -24.29 -15.87
C ALA A 297 -28.84 -23.70 -16.77
N SER A 298 -30.05 -24.25 -16.70
CA SER A 298 -31.20 -23.69 -17.40
C SER A 298 -31.88 -22.69 -16.46
N ASP A 299 -31.68 -21.39 -16.69
CA ASP A 299 -32.31 -20.31 -15.91
C ASP A 299 -33.75 -19.99 -16.39
N THR A 300 -34.21 -20.65 -17.45
CA THR A 300 -35.58 -20.57 -18.01
C THR A 300 -36.01 -19.17 -18.49
N GLY A 301 -35.06 -18.23 -18.71
CA GLY A 301 -35.38 -16.85 -19.06
C GLY A 301 -34.36 -16.17 -19.98
N GLY A 302 -34.54 -14.86 -20.19
CA GLY A 302 -33.54 -13.98 -20.80
C GLY A 302 -33.29 -14.12 -22.30
N THR A 303 -32.22 -13.47 -22.76
CA THR A 303 -31.70 -13.57 -24.15
C THR A 303 -30.97 -14.89 -24.41
N SER A 304 -30.57 -15.60 -23.35
CA SER A 304 -29.94 -16.92 -23.41
C SER A 304 -30.39 -17.73 -22.19
N ALA A 305 -31.08 -18.85 -22.42
CA ALA A 305 -31.59 -19.71 -21.35
C ALA A 305 -30.51 -20.51 -20.57
N LEU A 306 -29.23 -20.16 -20.76
CA LEU A 306 -28.05 -20.91 -20.30
C LEU A 306 -26.96 -20.00 -19.72
N ASP A 307 -27.25 -18.71 -19.50
CA ASP A 307 -26.23 -17.78 -19.01
C ASP A 307 -26.16 -17.73 -17.47
N GLY A 308 -27.16 -18.27 -16.79
CA GLY A 308 -27.16 -18.46 -15.34
C GLY A 308 -27.20 -17.14 -14.57
N CYS A 309 -27.66 -16.05 -15.19
CA CYS A 309 -27.69 -14.72 -14.58
C CYS A 309 -28.99 -14.44 -13.80
N GLU A 310 -30.03 -15.24 -13.97
CA GLU A 310 -31.28 -15.14 -13.22
C GLU A 310 -31.31 -16.08 -12.01
N SER A 311 -32.01 -15.64 -10.96
CA SER A 311 -32.22 -16.48 -9.78
C SER A 311 -33.06 -17.71 -10.13
N LEU A 312 -32.57 -18.90 -9.77
CA LEU A 312 -33.38 -20.12 -9.77
C LEU A 312 -34.56 -19.94 -8.80
N THR A 313 -35.78 -19.86 -9.32
CA THR A 313 -37.02 -19.83 -8.52
C THR A 313 -37.43 -21.21 -8.04
#